data_AF-A0A8T0EEG5-F1
#
_entry.id   AF-A0A8T0EEG5-F1
#
_cell.length_a   1.000
_cell.length_b   1.000
_cell.length_c   1.000
_cell.angle_alpha   90.00
_cell.angle_beta   90.00
_cell.angle_gamma   90.00
#
_symmetry.space_group_name_H-M   'P 1'
#
loop_
_entity.id
_entity.type
_entity.pdbx_description
1 polymer ?
#
loop_
_entity_poly.entity_id
_entity_poly.type
_entity_poly.pdbx_seq_one_letter_code
_entity_poly.pdbx_strand_id
1 'polypeptide(L)'
;MTSWIGWGAKDKKSEPKYGGHYYTGTQGLIFVVDCADRDRIDEARQELHRIINDREMRDAIILVFANKQDLNEAMKPHEIQEKLGLTRIRDRNWYVQPSCATTGDGLYEGLTWLTSNHKS
;
A
#
# COMPACT_ATOMS: atom_id res chain seq x y z
N MET A 1 2.30 -6.69 -11.58
CA MET A 1 3.16 -7.30 -10.55
C MET A 1 2.97 -6.44 -9.32
N THR A 2 2.43 -7.00 -8.24
CA THR A 2 2.18 -6.25 -7.00
C THR A 2 3.52 -5.97 -6.32
N SER A 3 3.77 -4.72 -5.97
CA SER A 3 4.98 -4.31 -5.24
C SER A 3 4.54 -3.56 -3.99
N TRP A 4 5.24 -3.79 -2.88
CA TRP A 4 4.97 -3.12 -1.61
C TRP A 4 6.27 -2.67 -0.96
N ILE A 5 6.21 -1.53 -0.26
CA ILE A 5 7.34 -0.94 0.46
C ILE A 5 6.87 -0.67 1.89
N GLY A 6 7.64 -1.15 2.88
CA GLY A 6 7.47 -0.75 4.28
C GLY A 6 8.07 0.65 4.49
N TRP A 7 7.29 1.56 5.07
CA TRP A 7 7.70 2.92 5.41
C TRP A 7 7.82 3.09 6.93
N GLY A 8 8.95 3.59 7.41
CA GLY A 8 9.18 3.88 8.82
C GLY A 8 10.46 4.69 9.04
N ALA A 9 10.45 5.58 10.03
CA ALA A 9 11.65 6.28 10.48
C ALA A 9 12.59 5.27 11.17
N LYS A 10 13.69 4.89 10.50
CA LYS A 10 14.78 4.17 11.17
C LYS A 10 15.61 5.15 11.98
N ASP A 11 15.54 5.05 13.30
CA ASP A 11 16.61 5.52 14.16
C ASP A 11 17.92 4.81 13.77
N LYS A 12 19.00 5.59 13.68
CA LYS A 12 20.32 5.23 13.12
C LYS A 12 20.80 3.79 13.36
N LYS A 13 21.30 3.19 12.27
CA LYS A 13 22.13 1.97 12.11
C LYS A 13 21.39 0.62 11.95
N SER A 14 21.11 0.24 10.70
CA SER A 14 21.34 -1.13 10.23
C SER A 14 21.26 -1.24 8.70
N GLU A 15 22.31 -1.83 8.11
CA GLU A 15 22.42 -2.25 6.71
C GLU A 15 21.31 -3.24 6.30
N PRO A 16 21.01 -3.38 4.99
CA PRO A 16 19.97 -4.27 4.52
C PRO A 16 20.43 -5.73 4.65
N LYS A 17 19.94 -6.43 5.68
CA LYS A 17 20.06 -7.88 5.79
C LYS A 17 18.96 -8.53 4.97
N TYR A 18 19.36 -9.23 3.91
CA TYR A 18 18.50 -10.14 3.16
C TYR A 18 18.01 -11.26 4.09
N GLY A 19 16.70 -11.27 4.37
CA GLY A 19 16.04 -12.34 5.12
C GLY A 19 15.15 -11.84 6.26
N GLY A 20 13.85 -11.67 5.98
CA GLY A 20 12.78 -11.84 6.97
C GLY A 20 12.36 -10.65 7.84
N HIS A 21 13.05 -9.50 7.79
CA HIS A 21 12.77 -8.37 8.70
C HIS A 21 12.43 -7.07 7.97
N TYR A 22 11.38 -7.06 7.15
CA TYR A 22 10.88 -5.83 6.51
C TYR A 22 9.88 -5.04 7.37
N TYR A 23 9.37 -5.63 8.45
CA TYR A 23 8.21 -5.08 9.17
C TYR A 23 8.55 -4.38 10.49
N THR A 24 9.67 -4.67 11.13
CA THR A 24 10.03 -4.07 12.43
C THR A 24 10.20 -2.55 12.31
N GLY A 25 9.34 -1.80 13.01
CA GLY A 25 9.34 -0.32 12.97
C GLY A 25 8.59 0.30 11.78
N THR A 26 7.78 -0.49 11.06
CA THR A 26 6.99 0.02 9.94
C THR A 26 5.78 0.81 10.46
N GLN A 27 5.78 2.12 10.20
CA GLN A 27 4.69 3.02 10.57
C GLN A 27 3.60 3.09 9.49
N GLY A 28 3.93 2.69 8.26
CA GLY A 28 2.99 2.63 7.16
C GLY A 28 3.35 1.61 6.08
N LEU A 29 2.33 1.03 5.47
CA LEU A 29 2.43 0.15 4.31
C LEU A 29 2.08 0.95 3.05
N ILE A 30 2.95 0.96 2.05
CA ILE A 30 2.59 1.39 0.70
C ILE A 30 2.38 0.13 -0.15
N PHE A 31 1.15 -0.08 -0.63
CA PHE A 31 0.76 -1.23 -1.43
C PHE A 31 0.38 -0.78 -2.84
N VAL A 32 1.11 -1.20 -3.86
CA VAL A 32 0.91 -0.76 -5.24
C VAL A 32 0.15 -1.82 -6.03
N VAL A 33 -1.00 -1.44 -6.59
CA VAL A 33 -1.83 -2.28 -7.45
C VAL A 33 -1.76 -1.81 -8.88
N ASP A 34 -1.51 -2.76 -9.78
CA ASP A 34 -1.61 -2.58 -11.22
C ASP A 34 -3.10 -2.62 -11.63
N CYS A 35 -3.72 -1.46 -11.86
CA CYS A 35 -5.17 -1.39 -12.04
C CYS A 35 -5.68 -1.97 -13.36
N ALA A 36 -4.79 -2.18 -14.35
CA ALA A 36 -5.14 -2.84 -15.60
C ALA A 36 -5.16 -4.38 -15.47
N ASP A 37 -4.54 -4.93 -14.42
CA ASP A 37 -4.43 -6.37 -14.22
C ASP A 37 -5.55 -6.91 -13.34
N ARG A 38 -6.70 -7.14 -13.97
CA ARG A 38 -7.92 -7.60 -13.31
C ARG A 38 -7.82 -9.05 -12.83
N ASP A 39 -7.02 -9.88 -13.48
CA ASP A 39 -6.89 -11.30 -13.16
C ASP A 39 -6.11 -11.52 -11.85
N ARG A 40 -5.14 -10.65 -11.55
CA ARG A 40 -4.32 -10.75 -10.32
C ARG A 40 -4.85 -9.99 -9.13
N ILE A 41 -6.01 -9.34 -9.23
CA ILE A 41 -6.52 -8.53 -8.12
C ILE A 41 -6.88 -9.38 -6.89
N ASP A 42 -7.34 -10.61 -7.09
CA ASP A 42 -7.63 -11.53 -5.99
C ASP A 42 -6.36 -12.05 -5.31
N GLU A 43 -5.27 -12.23 -6.06
CA GLU A 43 -3.95 -12.53 -5.52
C GLU A 43 -3.42 -11.33 -4.70
N ALA A 44 -3.56 -10.12 -5.22
CA ALA A 44 -3.19 -8.89 -4.52
C ALA A 44 -3.97 -8.73 -3.21
N ARG A 45 -5.27 -9.06 -3.21
CA ARG A 45 -6.07 -9.10 -1.98
C ARG A 45 -5.50 -10.08 -0.96
N GLN A 46 -5.22 -11.32 -1.37
CA GLN A 46 -4.69 -12.34 -0.46
C GLN A 46 -3.37 -11.89 0.16
N GLU A 47 -2.48 -11.31 -0.65
CA GLU A 47 -1.19 -10.81 -0.20
C GLU A 47 -1.33 -9.62 0.76
N LEU A 48 -2.18 -8.64 0.44
CA LEU A 48 -2.46 -7.52 1.34
C LEU A 48 -2.93 -8.01 2.71
N HIS A 49 -3.92 -8.92 2.72
CA HIS A 49 -4.47 -9.47 3.96
C HIS A 49 -3.44 -10.32 4.71
N ARG A 50 -2.54 -11.02 4.02
CA ARG A 50 -1.43 -11.74 4.64
C ARG A 50 -0.46 -10.78 5.36
N ILE A 51 -0.13 -9.65 4.74
CA ILE A 51 0.80 -8.65 5.29
C ILE A 51 0.20 -7.93 6.49
N ILE A 52 -1.03 -7.40 6.38
CA ILE A 52 -1.63 -6.56 7.44
C ILE A 52 -2.00 -7.36 8.70
N ASN A 53 -2.15 -8.68 8.58
CA ASN A 53 -2.39 -9.58 9.69
C ASN A 53 -1.10 -10.01 10.41
N ASP A 54 0.08 -9.64 9.89
CA ASP A 54 1.32 -9.80 10.64
C ASP A 54 1.31 -8.90 11.89
N ARG A 55 1.76 -9.44 13.02
CA ARG A 55 1.80 -8.73 14.31
C ARG A 55 2.61 -7.43 14.24
N GLU A 56 3.65 -7.39 13.41
CA GLU A 56 4.52 -6.22 13.26
C GLU A 56 3.83 -5.10 12.46
N MET A 57 2.74 -5.41 11.74
CA MET A 57 2.00 -4.46 10.91
C MET A 57 0.74 -3.91 11.59
N ARG A 58 0.44 -4.33 12.82
CA ARG A 58 -0.83 -4.05 13.53
C ARG A 58 -1.20 -2.56 13.54
N ASP A 59 -0.21 -1.70 13.75
CA ASP A 59 -0.43 -0.25 13.89
C ASP A 59 -0.07 0.54 12.62
N ALA A 60 0.35 -0.14 11.55
CA ALA A 60 0.76 0.51 10.31
C ALA A 60 -0.46 1.04 9.53
N ILE A 61 -0.42 2.32 9.13
CA ILE A 61 -1.41 2.89 8.20
C ILE A 61 -1.19 2.32 6.79
N ILE A 62 -2.25 2.21 5.98
CA ILE A 62 -2.16 1.57 4.66
C ILE A 62 -2.45 2.58 3.56
N LEU A 63 -1.44 2.91 2.75
CA LEU A 63 -1.62 3.61 1.49
C LEU A 63 -1.66 2.61 0.34
N VAL A 64 -2.75 2.58 -0.41
CA VAL A 64 -2.86 1.80 -1.64
C VAL A 64 -2.69 2.74 -2.83
N PHE A 65 -1.66 2.53 -3.64
CA PHE A 65 -1.57 3.17 -4.96
C PHE A 65 -2.35 2.35 -5.99
N ALA A 66 -3.47 2.90 -6.44
CA ALA A 66 -4.20 2.39 -7.59
C ALA A 66 -3.49 2.87 -8.87
N ASN A 67 -2.41 2.17 -9.25
CA ASN A 67 -1.48 2.58 -10.29
C ASN A 67 -1.95 2.22 -11.70
N LYS A 68 -1.39 2.93 -12.69
CA LYS A 68 -1.70 2.83 -14.13
C LYS A 68 -3.09 3.35 -14.52
N GLN A 69 -3.53 4.44 -13.90
CA GLN A 69 -4.83 5.06 -14.21
C GLN A 69 -4.89 5.70 -15.62
N ASP A 70 -3.77 5.78 -16.32
CA ASP A 70 -3.66 6.19 -17.71
C ASP A 70 -4.22 5.15 -18.70
N LEU A 71 -4.38 3.90 -18.28
CA LEU A 71 -4.91 2.82 -19.12
C LEU A 71 -6.45 2.80 -19.09
N ASN A 72 -7.07 2.53 -20.24
CA ASN A 72 -8.53 2.57 -20.41
C ASN A 72 -9.24 1.51 -19.56
N GLU A 73 -8.63 0.33 -19.43
CA GLU A 73 -9.13 -0.83 -18.69
C GLU A 73 -8.91 -0.73 -17.17
N ALA A 74 -8.21 0.32 -16.71
CA ALA A 74 -7.82 0.49 -15.33
C ALA A 74 -9.03 0.54 -14.39
N MET A 75 -9.02 -0.34 -13.39
CA MET A 75 -9.95 -0.31 -12.26
C MET A 75 -9.86 1.03 -11.54
N LYS A 76 -11.02 1.66 -11.28
CA LYS A 76 -11.08 2.93 -10.55
C LYS A 76 -10.87 2.71 -9.04
N PRO A 77 -10.49 3.75 -8.28
CA PRO A 77 -10.20 3.61 -6.84
C PRO A 77 -11.31 2.93 -6.02
N HIS A 78 -12.59 3.22 -6.32
CA HIS A 78 -13.71 2.58 -5.64
C HIS A 78 -13.77 1.06 -5.90
N GLU A 79 -13.50 0.63 -7.12
CA GLU A 79 -13.46 -0.79 -7.50
C GLU A 79 -12.29 -1.50 -6.82
N ILE A 80 -11.12 -0.85 -6.74
CA ILE A 80 -9.95 -1.36 -6.01
C ILE A 80 -10.25 -1.52 -4.52
N GLN A 81 -10.91 -0.53 -3.90
CA GLN A 81 -11.31 -0.57 -2.49
C GLN A 81 -12.18 -1.80 -2.19
N GLU A 82 -13.16 -2.08 -3.05
CA GLU A 82 -14.05 -3.23 -2.91
C GLU A 82 -13.31 -4.55 -3.13
N LYS A 83 -12.55 -4.67 -4.23
CA LYS A 83 -11.83 -5.90 -4.58
C LYS A 83 -10.77 -6.28 -3.56
N LEU A 84 -10.05 -5.31 -3.00
CA LEU A 84 -9.09 -5.55 -1.91
C LEU A 84 -9.78 -5.77 -0.54
N GLY A 85 -11.08 -5.51 -0.44
CA GLY A 85 -11.84 -5.69 0.80
C GLY A 85 -11.42 -4.72 1.91
N LEU A 86 -11.02 -3.50 1.57
CA LEU A 86 -10.49 -2.51 2.53
C LEU A 86 -11.54 -2.08 3.55
N THR A 87 -12.82 -2.08 3.18
CA THR A 87 -13.94 -1.74 4.08
C THR A 87 -14.09 -2.69 5.28
N ARG A 88 -13.46 -3.87 5.22
CA ARG A 88 -13.40 -4.83 6.33
C ARG A 88 -12.32 -4.49 7.35
N ILE A 89 -11.34 -3.66 6.97
CA ILE A 89 -10.27 -3.18 7.83
C ILE A 89 -10.80 -1.95 8.56
N ARG A 90 -11.00 -2.08 9.88
CA ARG A 90 -11.59 -1.03 10.74
C ARG A 90 -10.69 -0.63 11.90
N ASP A 91 -9.63 -1.37 12.13
CA ASP A 91 -8.68 -1.21 13.24
C ASP A 91 -7.53 -0.25 12.91
N ARG A 92 -7.38 0.17 11.64
CA ARG A 92 -6.36 1.11 11.18
C ARG A 92 -6.80 1.93 9.97
N ASN A 93 -6.13 3.05 9.75
CA ASN A 93 -6.40 3.96 8.65
C ASN A 93 -5.88 3.39 7.33
N TRP A 94 -6.67 3.54 6.28
CA TRP A 94 -6.27 3.22 4.93
C TRP A 94 -6.76 4.27 3.94
N TYR A 95 -6.10 4.36 2.80
CA TYR A 95 -6.51 5.25 1.70
C TYR A 95 -6.08 4.69 0.35
N VAL A 96 -6.93 4.88 -0.66
CA VAL A 96 -6.65 4.49 -2.04
C VAL A 96 -6.37 5.75 -2.85
N GLN A 97 -5.11 5.93 -3.23
CA GLN A 97 -4.68 7.03 -4.07
C GLN A 97 -4.60 6.57 -5.53
N PRO A 98 -5.40 7.12 -6.46
CA PRO A 98 -5.17 6.92 -7.89
C PRO A 98 -3.79 7.45 -8.28
N SER A 99 -3.04 6.70 -9.08
CA SER A 99 -1.71 7.14 -9.52
C SER A 99 -1.35 6.68 -10.92
N CYS A 100 -0.38 7.36 -11.51
CA CYS A 100 0.31 6.94 -12.71
C CYS A 100 1.82 7.11 -12.50
N ALA A 101 2.53 6.00 -12.31
CA ALA A 101 3.95 6.05 -12.00
C ALA A 101 4.82 6.59 -13.15
N THR A 102 4.33 6.56 -14.40
CA THR A 102 5.06 7.07 -15.57
C THR A 102 4.96 8.58 -15.72
N THR A 103 3.84 9.18 -15.32
CA THR A 103 3.66 10.65 -15.30
C THR A 103 4.04 11.26 -13.95
N GLY A 104 3.98 10.47 -12.88
CA GLY A 104 4.15 10.90 -11.50
C GLY A 104 2.85 11.32 -10.81
N ASP A 105 1.72 11.31 -11.52
CA ASP A 105 0.43 11.76 -10.99
C ASP A 105 0.01 10.95 -9.77
N GLY A 106 -0.48 11.64 -8.73
CA GLY A 106 -1.00 11.03 -7.51
C GLY A 106 0.07 10.54 -6.53
N LEU A 107 1.34 10.44 -6.93
CA LEU A 107 2.41 9.94 -6.06
C LEU A 107 2.66 10.89 -4.89
N TYR A 108 2.75 12.19 -5.17
CA TYR A 108 3.01 13.19 -4.13
C TYR A 108 1.85 13.26 -3.15
N GLU A 109 0.61 13.30 -3.64
CA GLU A 109 -0.62 13.35 -2.85
C GLU A 109 -0.75 12.13 -1.94
N GLY A 110 -0.41 10.93 -2.43
CA GLY A 110 -0.39 9.72 -1.63
C GLY A 110 0.64 9.79 -0.50
N LEU A 111 1.85 10.27 -0.79
CA LEU A 111 2.89 10.45 0.22
C LEU A 111 2.51 11.54 1.24
N THR A 112 1.90 12.64 0.80
CA THR A 112 1.35 13.68 1.69
C THR A 112 0.26 13.13 2.60
N TRP A 113 -0.61 12.25 2.10
CA TRP A 113 -1.60 11.57 2.93
C TRP A 113 -0.91 10.68 3.98
N LEU A 114 0.11 9.92 3.59
CA LEU A 114 0.86 9.05 4.50
C LEU A 114 1.51 9.87 5.64
N THR A 115 2.19 10.97 5.29
CA THR A 115 2.83 11.86 6.29
C THR A 115 1.81 12.60 7.16
N SER A 116 0.62 12.89 6.67
CA SER A 116 -0.41 13.56 7.49
C SER A 116 -1.12 12.64 8.48
N ASN A 117 -1.09 11.32 8.23
CA ASN A 117 -1.88 10.34 8.98
C ASN A 117 -1.03 9.36 9.82
N HIS A 118 0.30 9.39 9.71
CA HIS A 118 1.15 8.65 10.63
C HIS A 118 1.06 9.27 12.02
N LYS A 119 0.86 8.44 13.05
CA LYS A 119 0.93 8.88 14.45
C LYS A 119 2.42 8.95 14.83
N SER A 120 2.87 10.11 15.31
CA SER A 120 4.18 10.26 15.97
C SER A 120 4.23 9.47 17.27
#